data_AF-A0A1Y5HZ21-F1
#
_entry.id   AF-A0A1Y5HZ21-F1
#
_cell.length_a   1.000
_cell.length_b   1.000
_cell.length_c   1.000
_cell.angle_alpha   90.00
_cell.angle_beta   90.00
_cell.angle_gamma   90.00
#
_symmetry.space_group_name_H-M   'P 1'
#
loop_
_entity.id
_entity.type
_entity.pdbx_description
1 polymer ?
#
loop_
_entity_poly.entity_id
_entity_poly.type
_entity_poly.pdbx_seq_one_letter_code
_entity_poly.pdbx_strand_id
1 'polypeptide(L)'
;MESSTRAETAAEAARARGNASYRAGRYEEAIEHYTESAERSESATALANRSMCWLKLARWSDAEADCDAAARLEMDCALRVKVLQRRGTAKRELGKLLESVMDFEEALRYEPTSKILREERARSQRAFELESKVRPTQTRFRIPVVECDDDDGEDENDARDASDDAEASMDVDGTERVVEASSATARETSPRAKPPVARDETSARSASPVTDDLVNRAAAIAASRPVSTPRTGAEFERAYRAEMKAATPASESRRADILRLVPLDRITTIFAGGIDPDVLADVVTIALERWFPADADAALAWLERLRDVPRFAISVALRPRRASLRLSSAFDAAPASSHPRARAIRRALAA
;
A
#
# COMPACT_ATOMS: atom_id res chain seq x y z
N MET A 1 5.62 -26.97 -39.14
CA MET A 1 5.25 -27.34 -37.76
C MET A 1 6.34 -28.16 -37.06
N GLU A 2 7.02 -29.08 -37.75
CA GLU A 2 8.08 -29.93 -37.15
C GLU A 2 9.30 -29.18 -36.57
N SER A 3 9.63 -27.99 -37.08
CA SER A 3 10.73 -27.17 -36.54
C SER A 3 10.39 -26.56 -35.16
N SER A 4 9.13 -26.13 -34.97
CA SER A 4 8.65 -25.56 -33.68
C SER A 4 8.63 -26.63 -32.59
N THR A 5 8.11 -27.82 -32.91
CA THR A 5 8.04 -28.93 -31.95
C THR A 5 9.43 -29.47 -31.58
N ARG A 6 10.40 -29.43 -32.51
CA ARG A 6 11.79 -29.80 -32.20
C ARG A 6 12.48 -28.77 -31.30
N ALA A 7 12.22 -27.48 -31.50
CA ALA A 7 12.74 -26.42 -30.64
C ALA A 7 12.14 -26.49 -29.23
N GLU A 8 10.83 -26.73 -29.12
CA GLU A 8 10.12 -26.91 -27.85
C GLU A 8 10.64 -28.12 -27.06
N THR A 9 10.78 -29.28 -27.71
CA THR A 9 11.33 -30.49 -27.07
C THR A 9 12.79 -30.31 -26.62
N ALA A 10 13.61 -29.61 -27.41
CA ALA A 10 14.97 -29.27 -27.01
C ALA A 10 15.00 -28.28 -25.81
N ALA A 11 14.07 -27.32 -25.78
CA ALA A 11 13.91 -26.41 -24.65
C ALA A 11 13.49 -27.17 -23.38
N GLU A 12 12.57 -28.12 -23.49
CA GLU A 12 12.17 -28.99 -22.37
C GLU A 12 13.32 -29.82 -21.81
N ALA A 13 14.15 -30.39 -22.68
CA ALA A 13 15.33 -31.14 -22.28
C ALA A 13 16.38 -30.25 -21.57
N ALA A 14 16.62 -29.03 -22.07
CA ALA A 14 17.48 -28.05 -21.41
C ALA A 14 16.92 -27.66 -20.02
N ARG A 15 15.62 -27.40 -19.92
CA ARG A 15 14.95 -27.11 -18.65
C ARG A 15 15.05 -28.26 -17.65
N ALA A 16 14.93 -29.51 -18.12
CA ALA A 16 15.07 -30.69 -17.29
C ALA A 16 16.50 -30.83 -16.72
N ARG A 17 17.53 -30.53 -17.52
CA ARG A 17 18.92 -30.42 -17.06
C ARG A 17 19.09 -29.31 -16.01
N GLY A 18 18.53 -28.13 -16.25
CA GLY A 18 18.53 -27.03 -15.28
C GLY A 18 17.86 -27.42 -13.95
N ASN A 19 16.75 -28.15 -14.00
CA ASN A 19 16.09 -28.67 -12.80
C ASN A 19 16.97 -29.69 -12.04
N ALA A 20 17.76 -30.50 -12.76
CA ALA A 20 18.70 -31.44 -12.14
C ALA A 20 19.86 -30.70 -11.46
N SER A 21 20.47 -29.70 -12.12
CA SER A 21 21.53 -28.87 -11.55
C SER A 21 21.04 -28.05 -10.34
N TYR A 22 19.81 -27.51 -10.41
CA TYR A 22 19.19 -26.82 -9.27
C TYR A 22 19.02 -27.72 -8.05
N ARG A 23 18.55 -28.97 -8.25
CA ARG A 23 18.43 -29.95 -7.15
C ARG A 23 19.77 -30.38 -6.58
N ALA A 24 20.83 -30.35 -7.40
CA ALA A 24 22.20 -30.60 -6.97
C ALA A 24 22.87 -29.38 -6.29
N GLY A 25 22.16 -28.25 -6.15
CA GLY A 25 22.70 -27.01 -5.56
C GLY A 25 23.66 -26.24 -6.46
N ARG A 26 23.84 -26.65 -7.72
CA ARG A 26 24.70 -25.99 -8.71
C ARG A 26 23.90 -24.92 -9.45
N TYR A 27 23.71 -23.77 -8.82
CA TYR A 27 22.82 -22.72 -9.31
C TYR A 27 23.31 -22.02 -10.57
N GLU A 28 24.63 -21.79 -10.72
CA GLU A 28 25.22 -21.17 -11.91
C GLU A 28 25.03 -22.05 -13.16
N GLU A 29 25.34 -23.35 -13.06
CA GLU A 29 25.09 -24.32 -14.14
C GLU A 29 23.59 -24.48 -14.45
N ALA A 30 22.73 -24.39 -13.42
CA ALA A 30 21.29 -24.38 -13.63
C ALA A 30 20.84 -23.15 -14.45
N ILE A 31 21.43 -21.98 -14.19
CA ILE A 31 21.17 -20.74 -14.94
C ILE A 31 21.56 -20.90 -16.40
N GLU A 32 22.72 -21.50 -16.71
CA GLU A 32 23.15 -21.76 -18.09
C GLU A 32 22.11 -22.63 -18.82
N HIS A 33 21.68 -23.74 -18.20
CA HIS A 33 20.67 -24.61 -18.79
C HIS A 33 19.28 -23.97 -18.93
N TYR A 34 18.86 -23.13 -17.98
CA TYR A 34 17.60 -22.39 -18.13
C TYR A 34 17.70 -21.28 -19.19
N THR A 35 18.86 -20.66 -19.35
CA THR A 35 19.12 -19.69 -20.42
C THR A 35 19.04 -20.38 -21.78
N GLU A 36 19.71 -21.53 -21.90
CA GLU A 36 19.66 -22.39 -23.08
C GLU A 36 18.21 -22.80 -23.43
N SER A 37 17.38 -23.09 -22.40
CA SER A 37 15.95 -23.37 -22.58
C SER A 37 15.18 -22.15 -23.08
N ALA A 38 15.41 -20.98 -22.48
CA ALA A 38 14.67 -19.76 -22.81
C ALA A 38 15.00 -19.23 -24.21
N GLU A 39 16.24 -19.41 -24.68
CA GLU A 39 16.67 -19.05 -26.04
C GLU A 39 16.04 -19.94 -27.11
N ARG A 40 15.77 -21.21 -26.81
CA ARG A 40 15.13 -22.15 -27.74
C ARG A 40 13.63 -21.93 -27.84
N SER A 41 12.99 -21.63 -26.71
CA SER A 41 11.57 -21.40 -26.61
C SER A 41 11.30 -20.49 -25.42
N GLU A 42 10.71 -19.33 -25.70
CA GLU A 42 10.30 -18.40 -24.66
C GLU A 42 9.30 -19.07 -23.72
N SER A 43 9.74 -19.35 -22.49
CA SER A 43 8.95 -20.08 -21.52
C SER A 43 8.97 -19.37 -20.18
N ALA A 44 7.80 -18.95 -19.72
CA ALA A 44 7.61 -18.37 -18.39
C ALA A 44 8.18 -19.28 -17.30
N THR A 45 8.07 -20.60 -17.47
CA THR A 45 8.58 -21.60 -16.52
C THR A 45 10.10 -21.59 -16.43
N ALA A 46 10.78 -21.49 -17.58
CA ALA A 46 12.25 -21.44 -17.61
C ALA A 46 12.76 -20.16 -16.94
N LEU A 47 12.18 -19.01 -17.28
CA LEU A 47 12.51 -17.71 -16.68
C LEU A 47 12.23 -17.69 -15.19
N ALA A 48 11.07 -18.20 -14.75
CA ALA A 48 10.75 -18.31 -13.34
C ALA A 48 11.79 -19.18 -12.61
N ASN A 49 12.16 -20.33 -13.15
CA ASN A 49 13.14 -21.21 -12.50
C ASN A 49 14.54 -20.60 -12.46
N ARG A 50 14.92 -19.85 -13.50
CA ARG A 50 16.17 -19.07 -13.53
C ARG A 50 16.17 -17.96 -12.47
N SER A 51 15.06 -17.23 -12.32
CA SER A 51 14.92 -16.21 -11.27
C SER A 51 15.08 -16.77 -9.85
N MET A 52 14.64 -18.02 -9.61
CA MET A 52 14.90 -18.69 -8.34
C MET A 52 16.39 -18.96 -8.10
N CYS A 53 17.14 -19.30 -9.15
CA CYS A 53 18.58 -19.50 -9.06
C CYS A 53 19.29 -18.18 -8.73
N TRP A 54 18.88 -17.09 -9.38
CA TRP A 54 19.38 -15.74 -9.07
C TRP A 54 19.12 -15.34 -7.63
N LEU A 55 17.92 -15.61 -7.10
CA LEU A 55 17.63 -15.41 -5.67
C LEU A 55 18.55 -16.23 -4.76
N LYS A 56 18.89 -17.47 -5.13
CA LYS A 56 19.80 -18.31 -4.35
C LYS A 56 21.24 -17.78 -4.36
N LEU A 57 21.63 -17.08 -5.41
CA LEU A 57 22.95 -16.45 -5.57
C LEU A 57 22.99 -14.99 -5.10
N ALA A 58 21.93 -14.49 -4.45
CA ALA A 58 21.82 -13.10 -4.03
C ALA A 58 21.92 -12.05 -5.17
N ARG A 59 21.64 -12.46 -6.41
CA ARG A 59 21.60 -11.59 -7.58
C ARG A 59 20.18 -11.08 -7.82
N TRP A 60 19.77 -10.14 -6.97
CA TRP A 60 18.38 -9.69 -6.87
C TRP A 60 17.88 -8.97 -8.13
N SER A 61 18.73 -8.14 -8.75
CA SER A 61 18.40 -7.41 -9.98
C SER A 61 18.08 -8.34 -11.15
N ASP A 62 18.88 -9.40 -11.31
CA ASP A 62 18.68 -10.40 -12.37
C ASP A 62 17.42 -11.22 -12.12
N ALA A 63 17.14 -11.54 -10.85
CA ALA A 63 15.90 -12.22 -10.45
C ALA A 63 14.65 -11.38 -10.77
N GLU A 64 14.69 -10.07 -10.50
CA GLU A 64 13.62 -9.12 -10.84
C GLU A 64 13.38 -9.08 -12.36
N ALA A 65 14.44 -8.92 -13.15
CA ALA A 65 14.38 -8.85 -14.61
C ALA A 65 13.77 -10.13 -15.23
N ASP A 66 14.18 -11.31 -14.75
CA ASP A 66 13.61 -12.58 -15.21
C ASP A 66 12.14 -12.73 -14.84
N CYS A 67 11.75 -12.29 -13.65
CA CYS A 67 10.34 -12.29 -13.27
C CYS A 67 9.50 -11.33 -14.11
N ASP A 68 10.01 -10.14 -14.43
CA ASP A 68 9.33 -9.19 -15.32
C ASP A 68 9.22 -9.71 -16.75
N ALA A 69 10.25 -10.39 -17.24
CA ALA A 69 10.21 -11.09 -18.52
C ALA A 69 9.17 -12.21 -18.52
N ALA A 70 9.16 -13.04 -17.47
CA ALA A 70 8.16 -14.09 -17.33
C ALA A 70 6.74 -13.48 -17.30
N ALA A 71 6.53 -12.37 -16.59
CA ALA A 71 5.21 -11.76 -16.43
C ALA A 71 4.57 -11.29 -17.75
N ARG A 72 5.39 -11.03 -18.79
CA ARG A 72 4.94 -10.68 -20.15
C ARG A 72 4.46 -11.88 -20.97
N LEU A 73 4.75 -13.10 -20.53
CA LEU A 73 4.34 -14.34 -21.19
C LEU A 73 3.04 -14.87 -20.60
N GLU A 74 2.33 -15.69 -21.38
CA GLU A 74 1.18 -16.44 -20.89
C GLU A 74 1.64 -17.50 -19.88
N MET A 75 0.93 -17.58 -18.76
CA MET A 75 1.19 -18.57 -17.72
C MET A 75 -0.08 -18.83 -16.91
N ASP A 76 -0.14 -20.02 -16.29
CA ASP A 76 -1.21 -20.36 -15.36
C ASP A 76 -1.11 -19.56 -14.05
N CYS A 77 -2.19 -19.61 -13.26
CA CYS A 77 -2.27 -18.92 -11.98
C CYS A 77 -1.20 -19.39 -10.97
N ALA A 78 -0.84 -20.68 -10.96
CA ALA A 78 0.10 -21.23 -10.00
C ALA A 78 1.54 -20.76 -10.28
N LEU A 79 1.91 -20.64 -11.56
CA LEU A 79 3.18 -20.08 -11.99
C LEU A 79 3.20 -18.57 -11.77
N ARG A 80 2.10 -17.86 -12.02
CA ARG A 80 1.96 -16.42 -11.74
C ARG A 80 2.24 -16.12 -10.27
N VAL A 81 1.68 -16.90 -9.34
CA VAL A 81 1.96 -16.76 -7.91
C VAL A 81 3.45 -16.92 -7.59
N LYS A 82 4.11 -17.94 -8.16
CA LYS A 82 5.55 -18.17 -7.96
C LYS A 82 6.40 -17.03 -8.51
N VAL A 83 6.06 -16.50 -9.69
CA VAL A 83 6.77 -15.36 -10.31
C VAL A 83 6.63 -14.11 -9.44
N LEU A 84 5.41 -13.78 -9.01
CA LEU A 84 5.15 -12.65 -8.13
C LEU A 84 5.85 -12.79 -6.78
N GLN A 85 5.81 -13.98 -6.18
CA GLN A 85 6.50 -14.25 -4.91
C GLN A 85 8.02 -14.04 -5.04
N ARG A 86 8.63 -14.54 -6.12
CA ARG A 86 10.07 -14.39 -6.39
C ARG A 86 10.43 -12.93 -6.68
N ARG A 87 9.62 -12.22 -7.45
CA ARG A 87 9.81 -10.79 -7.75
C ARG A 87 9.69 -9.94 -6.50
N GLY A 88 8.66 -10.16 -5.69
CA GLY A 88 8.47 -9.49 -4.41
C GLY A 88 9.65 -9.73 -3.46
N THR A 89 10.20 -10.94 -3.44
CA THR A 89 11.41 -11.25 -2.66
C THR A 89 12.63 -10.47 -3.17
N ALA A 90 12.88 -10.49 -4.49
CA ALA A 90 13.98 -9.74 -5.10
C ALA A 90 13.87 -8.23 -4.82
N LYS A 91 12.68 -7.65 -5.03
CA LYS A 91 12.41 -6.23 -4.76
C LYS A 91 12.60 -5.85 -3.31
N ARG A 92 12.26 -6.75 -2.37
CA ARG A 92 12.51 -6.51 -0.94
C ARG A 92 14.01 -6.38 -0.65
N GLU A 93 14.83 -7.28 -1.19
CA GLU A 93 16.28 -7.25 -0.99
C GLU A 93 16.95 -6.06 -1.71
N LEU A 94 16.35 -5.55 -2.80
CA LEU A 94 16.79 -4.33 -3.48
C LEU A 94 16.37 -3.03 -2.78
N GLY A 95 15.62 -3.09 -1.67
CA GLY A 95 15.07 -1.91 -0.99
C GLY A 95 13.85 -1.29 -1.67
N LYS A 96 13.31 -1.92 -2.73
CA LYS A 96 12.04 -1.53 -3.38
C LYS A 96 10.84 -2.05 -2.58
N LEU A 97 10.76 -1.66 -1.32
CA LEU A 97 9.88 -2.30 -0.32
C LEU A 97 8.39 -2.14 -0.63
N LEU A 98 7.98 -0.99 -1.15
CA LEU A 98 6.58 -0.75 -1.52
C LEU A 98 6.14 -1.67 -2.68
N GLU A 99 6.96 -1.75 -3.73
CA GLU A 99 6.68 -2.61 -4.88
C GLU A 99 6.69 -4.09 -4.49
N SER A 100 7.55 -4.47 -3.54
CA SER A 100 7.55 -5.80 -2.95
C SER A 100 6.22 -6.15 -2.28
N VAL A 101 5.67 -5.23 -1.47
CA VAL A 101 4.34 -5.40 -0.84
C VAL A 101 3.26 -5.59 -1.90
N MET A 102 3.29 -4.80 -2.98
CA MET A 102 2.33 -4.90 -4.08
C MET A 102 2.38 -6.27 -4.77
N ASP A 103 3.57 -6.80 -5.03
CA ASP A 103 3.74 -8.12 -5.63
C ASP A 103 3.16 -9.24 -4.75
N PHE A 104 3.38 -9.17 -3.43
CA PHE A 104 2.80 -10.15 -2.51
C PHE A 104 1.28 -10.00 -2.35
N GLU A 105 0.75 -8.77 -2.41
CA GLU A 105 -0.69 -8.53 -2.45
C GLU A 105 -1.34 -9.10 -3.71
N GLU A 106 -0.70 -8.92 -4.87
CA GLU A 106 -1.17 -9.49 -6.12
C GLU A 106 -1.13 -11.01 -6.07
N ALA A 107 -0.06 -11.62 -5.55
CA ALA A 107 0.03 -13.07 -5.37
C ALA A 107 -1.09 -13.60 -4.45
N LEU A 108 -1.42 -12.88 -3.37
CA LEU A 108 -2.53 -13.23 -2.46
C LEU A 108 -3.91 -13.13 -3.11
N ARG A 109 -4.08 -12.42 -4.24
CA ARG A 109 -5.34 -12.42 -4.99
C ARG A 109 -5.60 -13.77 -5.64
N TYR A 110 -4.55 -14.49 -6.03
CA TYR A 110 -4.63 -15.83 -6.61
C TYR A 110 -4.66 -16.91 -5.52
N GLU A 111 -3.87 -16.76 -4.45
CA GLU A 111 -3.81 -17.70 -3.31
C GLU A 111 -4.05 -17.02 -1.95
N PRO A 112 -5.31 -16.68 -1.61
CA PRO A 112 -5.62 -15.94 -0.38
C PRO A 112 -5.37 -16.75 0.91
N THR A 113 -5.40 -18.08 0.82
CA THR A 113 -5.18 -19.00 1.93
C THR A 113 -3.70 -19.23 2.25
N SER A 114 -2.78 -18.77 1.40
CA SER A 114 -1.34 -18.96 1.59
C SER A 114 -0.82 -18.20 2.80
N LYS A 115 -0.36 -18.94 3.82
CA LYS A 115 0.26 -18.35 5.01
C LYS A 115 1.61 -17.72 4.69
N ILE A 116 2.39 -18.36 3.81
CA ILE A 116 3.73 -17.93 3.40
C ILE A 116 3.67 -16.54 2.77
N LEU A 117 2.75 -16.31 1.83
CA LEU A 117 2.61 -15.00 1.17
C LEU A 117 2.21 -13.89 2.14
N ARG A 118 1.36 -14.18 3.14
CA ARG A 118 1.00 -13.20 4.17
C ARG A 118 2.19 -12.85 5.06
N GLU A 119 3.00 -13.83 5.43
CA GLU A 119 4.21 -13.64 6.23
C GLU A 119 5.25 -12.82 5.45
N GLU A 120 5.49 -13.11 4.17
CA GLU A 120 6.40 -12.33 3.31
C GLU A 120 5.90 -10.90 3.05
N ARG A 121 4.60 -10.70 2.82
CA ARG A 121 4.00 -9.36 2.74
C ARG A 121 4.22 -8.57 4.03
N ALA A 122 3.95 -9.20 5.19
CA ALA A 122 4.12 -8.55 6.48
C ALA A 122 5.60 -8.22 6.76
N ARG A 123 6.54 -9.08 6.34
CA ARG A 123 7.98 -8.81 6.43
C ARG A 123 8.37 -7.59 5.61
N SER A 124 7.88 -7.50 4.37
CA SER A 124 8.13 -6.36 3.46
C SER A 124 7.54 -5.06 4.01
N GLN A 125 6.32 -5.12 4.52
CA GLN A 125 5.62 -3.97 5.13
C GLN A 125 6.38 -3.44 6.36
N ARG A 126 6.83 -4.33 7.25
CA ARG A 126 7.61 -3.94 8.43
C ARG A 126 8.94 -3.32 8.05
N ALA A 127 9.62 -3.86 7.04
CA ALA A 127 10.85 -3.26 6.53
C ALA A 127 10.59 -1.83 6.03
N PHE A 128 9.49 -1.60 5.30
CA PHE A 128 9.12 -0.28 4.79
C PHE A 128 8.82 0.72 5.92
N GLU A 129 8.10 0.28 6.94
CA GLU A 129 7.81 1.09 8.13
C GLU A 129 9.07 1.43 8.92
N LEU A 130 10.05 0.52 8.99
CA LEU A 130 11.33 0.78 9.64
C LEU A 130 12.13 1.80 8.84
N GLU A 131 12.25 1.62 7.52
CA GLU A 131 13.02 2.51 6.66
C GLU A 131 12.43 3.93 6.64
N SER A 132 11.10 4.06 6.63
CA SER A 132 10.41 5.36 6.70
C SER A 132 10.57 6.07 8.05
N LYS A 133 10.83 5.35 9.14
CA LYS A 133 11.16 5.95 10.45
C LYS A 133 12.62 6.36 10.55
N VAL A 134 13.52 5.62 9.89
CA VAL A 134 14.97 5.86 9.93
C VAL A 134 15.37 7.03 9.04
N ARG A 135 14.68 7.28 7.91
CA ARG A 135 14.90 8.47 7.09
C ARG A 135 14.37 9.70 7.83
N PRO A 136 15.21 10.58 8.39
CA PRO A 136 14.74 11.84 8.94
C PRO A 136 14.14 12.63 7.78
N THR A 137 12.97 13.21 8.02
CA THR A 137 12.34 14.17 7.12
C THR A 137 13.41 15.10 6.58
N GLN A 138 13.63 15.08 5.26
CA GLN A 138 14.61 15.92 4.57
C GLN A 138 14.45 17.34 5.08
N THR A 139 15.31 17.75 6.02
CA THR A 139 15.26 19.08 6.60
C THR A 139 15.48 20.01 5.43
N ARG A 140 14.49 20.86 5.13
CA ARG A 140 14.63 21.91 4.12
C ARG A 140 15.86 22.72 4.49
N PHE A 141 17.00 22.48 3.84
CA PHE A 141 18.10 23.43 3.84
C PHE A 141 17.54 24.69 3.20
N ARG A 142 17.30 25.72 4.01
CA ARG A 142 17.03 27.07 3.49
C ARG A 142 18.35 27.53 2.89
N ILE A 143 18.45 27.49 1.57
CA ILE A 143 19.45 28.26 0.85
C ILE A 143 19.06 29.73 1.12
N PRO A 144 19.88 30.53 1.81
CA PRO A 144 19.64 31.97 1.85
C PRO A 144 19.80 32.48 0.42
N VAL A 145 18.75 33.10 -0.11
CA VAL A 145 18.85 33.91 -1.32
C VAL A 145 19.75 35.08 -0.94
N VAL A 146 21.03 34.99 -1.31
CA VAL A 146 21.87 36.17 -1.42
C VAL A 146 21.38 36.84 -2.70
N GLU A 147 20.79 38.01 -2.54
CA GLU A 147 20.57 38.92 -3.67
C GLU A 147 21.96 39.26 -4.21
N CYS A 148 22.28 38.69 -5.38
CA CYS A 148 23.44 39.10 -6.15
C CYS A 148 23.00 40.35 -6.89
N ASP A 149 23.45 41.52 -6.42
CA ASP A 149 23.45 42.73 -7.21
C ASP A 149 24.25 42.45 -8.50
N ASP A 150 23.61 42.63 -9.64
CA ASP A 150 24.24 42.69 -10.95
C ASP A 150 25.22 43.88 -10.97
N ASP A 151 26.52 43.60 -10.88
CA ASP A 151 27.57 44.56 -11.21
C ASP A 151 28.60 43.90 -12.13
N ASP A 152 28.83 44.58 -13.24
CA ASP A 152 29.54 44.16 -14.43
C ASP A 152 31.04 43.93 -14.21
N GLY A 153 31.62 42.93 -14.89
CA GLY A 153 33.07 42.77 -14.94
C GLY A 153 33.52 41.58 -15.78
N GLU A 154 33.80 41.85 -17.05
CA GLU A 154 34.62 41.01 -17.91
C GLU A 154 36.01 40.79 -17.28
N ASP A 155 36.55 39.57 -17.33
CA ASP A 155 37.93 39.36 -17.81
C ASP A 155 38.28 37.86 -17.93
N GLU A 156 39.12 37.61 -18.92
CA GLU A 156 39.58 36.35 -19.45
C GLU A 156 40.58 35.58 -18.56
N ASN A 157 40.68 34.28 -18.90
CA ASN A 157 41.90 33.47 -19.00
C ASN A 157 42.49 32.68 -17.81
N ASP A 158 42.99 31.52 -18.25
CA ASP A 158 44.11 30.71 -17.74
C ASP A 158 43.89 29.67 -16.62
N ALA A 159 43.72 28.43 -17.09
CA ALA A 159 44.60 27.28 -16.87
C ALA A 159 45.33 27.10 -15.53
N ARG A 160 45.15 25.90 -14.93
CA ARG A 160 46.11 24.97 -14.27
C ARG A 160 45.35 24.16 -13.22
N ASP A 161 45.15 22.86 -13.40
CA ASP A 161 46.06 21.77 -13.01
C ASP A 161 46.44 21.80 -11.52
N ALA A 162 45.83 20.91 -10.74
CA ALA A 162 46.39 20.29 -9.53
C ALA A 162 45.42 19.25 -8.99
N SER A 163 45.80 17.98 -9.17
CA SER A 163 45.50 16.87 -8.28
C SER A 163 45.82 17.23 -6.83
N ASP A 164 45.02 16.75 -5.87
CA ASP A 164 45.59 16.16 -4.67
C ASP A 164 44.60 15.21 -3.98
N ASP A 165 45.11 14.00 -3.79
CA ASP A 165 44.59 12.92 -2.97
C ASP A 165 44.53 13.32 -1.49
N ALA A 166 43.50 12.85 -0.78
CA ALA A 166 43.59 12.62 0.67
C ALA A 166 42.58 11.56 1.13
N GLU A 167 43.01 10.31 0.97
CA GLU A 167 42.61 9.16 1.79
C GLU A 167 42.79 9.46 3.29
N ALA A 168 41.81 9.06 4.11
CA ALA A 168 42.00 8.84 5.55
C ALA A 168 41.02 7.77 6.08
N SER A 169 41.48 6.52 6.00
CA SER A 169 41.46 5.45 7.03
C SER A 169 40.75 5.76 8.37
N MET A 170 39.82 4.93 8.85
CA MET A 170 39.95 3.71 9.69
C MET A 170 39.54 3.95 11.16
N ASP A 171 38.88 2.93 11.74
CA ASP A 171 38.72 2.51 13.15
C ASP A 171 37.24 2.17 13.41
N VAL A 172 36.73 0.93 13.34
CA VAL A 172 36.98 -0.33 14.09
C VAL A 172 36.92 -0.18 15.61
N ASP A 173 35.76 -0.48 16.19
CA ASP A 173 35.56 -1.26 17.44
C ASP A 173 34.06 -1.62 17.55
N GLY A 174 33.58 -2.84 17.78
CA GLY A 174 34.24 -4.04 18.28
C GLY A 174 33.78 -4.46 19.68
N THR A 175 32.48 -4.48 20.01
CA THR A 175 32.02 -5.18 21.24
C THR A 175 30.70 -5.94 21.08
N GLU A 176 30.84 -7.26 20.98
CA GLU A 176 29.79 -8.24 21.28
C GLU A 176 29.51 -8.29 22.79
N ARG A 177 28.24 -8.49 23.18
CA ARG A 177 27.94 -9.26 24.40
C ARG A 177 26.64 -10.04 24.28
N VAL A 178 26.84 -11.35 24.18
CA VAL A 178 25.92 -12.45 24.46
C VAL A 178 25.47 -12.39 25.93
N VAL A 179 24.18 -12.63 26.20
CA VAL A 179 23.71 -13.46 27.32
C VAL A 179 22.27 -13.94 27.07
N GLU A 180 22.05 -15.15 27.56
CA GLU A 180 21.04 -16.13 27.20
C GLU A 180 19.65 -15.95 27.84
N ALA A 181 18.76 -16.79 27.33
CA ALA A 181 17.40 -17.09 27.77
C ALA A 181 17.29 -17.65 29.20
N SER A 182 16.09 -17.50 29.78
CA SER A 182 15.30 -18.53 30.51
C SER A 182 14.17 -17.82 31.28
N SER A 183 12.90 -17.96 30.93
CA SER A 183 11.95 -19.07 31.18
C SER A 183 11.26 -19.03 32.55
N ALA A 184 9.94 -19.30 32.53
CA ALA A 184 9.09 -19.79 33.64
C ALA A 184 8.71 -18.74 34.72
N THR A 185 7.51 -18.66 35.29
CA THR A 185 6.34 -19.56 35.34
C THR A 185 5.15 -18.79 35.95
N ALA A 186 3.94 -19.21 35.60
CA ALA A 186 2.68 -18.79 36.19
C ALA A 186 2.53 -19.17 37.68
N ARG A 187 1.78 -18.37 38.45
CA ARG A 187 0.85 -18.89 39.44
C ARG A 187 -0.20 -17.88 39.87
N GLU A 188 -1.46 -18.21 39.55
CA GLU A 188 -2.66 -17.71 40.20
C GLU A 188 -2.62 -17.98 41.70
N THR A 189 -3.26 -17.12 42.50
CA THR A 189 -4.20 -17.52 43.56
C THR A 189 -5.00 -16.29 44.04
N SER A 190 -6.30 -16.32 43.81
CA SER A 190 -7.32 -15.76 44.71
C SER A 190 -8.07 -16.98 45.28
N PRO A 191 -8.67 -16.95 46.49
CA PRO A 191 -10.07 -16.50 46.58
C PRO A 191 -10.54 -16.05 47.98
N ARG A 192 -11.87 -15.79 48.09
CA ARG A 192 -12.79 -15.94 49.26
C ARG A 192 -13.36 -14.60 49.77
N ALA A 193 -14.65 -14.40 50.08
CA ALA A 193 -15.93 -15.07 49.86
C ALA A 193 -17.07 -14.09 50.24
N LYS A 194 -18.28 -14.32 49.70
CA LYS A 194 -19.62 -13.79 50.08
C LYS A 194 -20.09 -14.36 51.45
N PRO A 195 -21.25 -14.03 52.11
CA PRO A 195 -22.63 -13.79 51.55
C PRO A 195 -23.60 -12.93 52.45
N PRO A 196 -24.96 -13.06 52.46
CA PRO A 196 -26.02 -12.87 51.42
C PRO A 196 -27.23 -11.99 51.92
N VAL A 197 -28.45 -12.29 51.42
CA VAL A 197 -29.85 -11.87 51.75
C VAL A 197 -30.38 -10.66 50.93
N ALA A 198 -31.55 -10.62 50.27
CA ALA A 198 -32.78 -11.42 50.26
C ALA A 198 -33.44 -11.45 48.85
N ARG A 199 -34.31 -12.43 48.61
CA ARG A 199 -35.23 -12.53 47.46
C ARG A 199 -36.54 -11.79 47.77
N ASP A 200 -37.18 -11.23 46.75
CA ASP A 200 -38.63 -11.26 46.65
C ASP A 200 -39.06 -11.40 45.18
N GLU A 201 -40.08 -12.23 44.96
CA GLU A 201 -40.62 -12.59 43.65
C GLU A 201 -41.92 -11.83 43.36
N THR A 202 -42.34 -11.93 42.10
CA THR A 202 -43.67 -11.62 41.54
C THR A 202 -43.89 -10.20 40.99
N SER A 203 -43.96 -10.11 39.65
CA SER A 203 -45.19 -9.74 38.93
C SER A 203 -44.88 -9.55 37.44
N ALA A 204 -45.44 -10.44 36.61
CA ALA A 204 -45.44 -10.30 35.17
C ALA A 204 -46.38 -9.16 34.75
N ARG A 205 -45.88 -8.19 33.97
CA ARG A 205 -46.71 -7.32 33.11
C ARG A 205 -45.90 -6.70 31.96
N SER A 206 -46.38 -6.96 30.75
CA SER A 206 -46.32 -6.17 29.51
C SER A 206 -44.97 -5.72 28.95
N ALA A 207 -44.64 -6.31 27.79
CA ALA A 207 -43.69 -5.80 26.81
C ALA A 207 -44.15 -4.45 26.19
N SER A 208 -43.22 -3.48 26.08
CA SER A 208 -43.22 -2.34 25.13
C SER A 208 -41.88 -1.57 25.22
N PRO A 209 -41.48 -0.80 24.18
CA PRO A 209 -40.10 -0.75 23.68
C PRO A 209 -39.28 0.41 24.28
N VAL A 210 -38.14 0.10 24.89
CA VAL A 210 -37.23 1.10 25.49
C VAL A 210 -35.93 1.26 24.68
N THR A 211 -35.74 0.47 23.61
CA THR A 211 -34.51 0.47 22.82
C THR A 211 -34.46 1.52 21.72
N ASP A 212 -35.60 1.95 21.16
CA ASP A 212 -35.63 2.92 20.07
C ASP A 212 -35.41 4.36 20.55
N ASP A 213 -35.88 4.71 21.75
CA ASP A 213 -35.77 6.10 22.26
C ASP A 213 -34.34 6.48 22.65
N LEU A 214 -33.56 5.52 23.16
CA LEU A 214 -32.14 5.69 23.48
C LEU A 214 -31.28 5.77 22.21
N VAL A 215 -31.59 4.97 21.19
CA VAL A 215 -30.91 5.03 19.88
C VAL A 215 -31.25 6.33 19.16
N ASN A 216 -32.51 6.77 19.22
CA ASN A 216 -32.96 8.04 18.63
C ASN A 216 -32.38 9.25 19.37
N ARG A 217 -32.28 9.21 20.72
CA ARG A 217 -31.60 10.23 21.51
C ARG A 217 -30.10 10.25 21.28
N ALA A 218 -29.44 9.09 21.16
CA ALA A 218 -28.02 9.02 20.81
C ALA A 218 -27.75 9.53 19.39
N ALA A 219 -28.65 9.25 18.43
CA ALA A 219 -28.60 9.79 17.07
C ALA A 219 -28.83 11.30 17.05
N ALA A 220 -29.72 11.84 17.90
CA ALA A 220 -29.98 13.27 18.06
C ALA A 220 -28.83 14.01 18.75
N ILE A 221 -28.18 13.41 19.75
CA ILE A 221 -26.98 13.96 20.41
C ILE A 221 -25.78 13.90 19.46
N ALA A 222 -25.64 12.84 18.65
CA ALA A 222 -24.64 12.80 17.58
C ALA A 222 -24.92 13.84 16.48
N ALA A 223 -26.19 14.20 16.25
CA ALA A 223 -26.58 15.23 15.29
C ALA A 223 -26.33 16.66 15.76
N SER A 224 -26.11 16.91 17.05
CA SER A 224 -25.88 18.24 17.61
C SER A 224 -24.42 18.55 17.94
N ARG A 225 -23.46 17.64 17.65
CA ARG A 225 -22.03 17.93 17.86
C ARG A 225 -21.57 18.96 16.82
N PRO A 226 -21.02 20.12 17.24
CA PRO A 226 -20.48 21.08 16.30
C PRO A 226 -19.27 20.45 15.60
N VAL A 227 -19.39 20.24 14.29
CA VAL A 227 -18.28 19.75 13.47
C VAL A 227 -17.27 20.88 13.34
N SER A 228 -16.13 20.74 14.01
CA SER A 228 -15.03 21.71 13.91
C SER A 228 -14.35 21.60 12.56
N THR A 229 -14.01 22.73 11.93
CA THR A 229 -13.21 22.77 10.69
C THR A 229 -11.86 22.08 10.92
N PRO A 230 -11.56 20.98 10.20
CA PRO A 230 -10.32 20.24 10.40
C PRO A 230 -9.13 21.07 9.90
N ARG A 231 -8.08 21.19 10.71
CA ARG A 231 -6.87 21.96 10.38
C ARG A 231 -5.76 21.07 9.85
N THR A 232 -5.82 19.78 10.14
CA THR A 232 -4.85 18.75 9.73
C THR A 232 -5.57 17.52 9.16
N GLY A 233 -4.89 16.75 8.31
CA GLY A 233 -5.45 15.51 7.74
C GLY A 233 -5.82 14.48 8.80
N ALA A 234 -5.06 14.39 9.90
CA ALA A 234 -5.36 13.49 11.01
C ALA A 234 -6.63 13.89 11.78
N GLU A 235 -6.90 15.19 11.94
CA GLU A 235 -8.16 15.69 12.51
C GLU A 235 -9.34 15.38 11.60
N PHE A 236 -9.17 15.61 10.30
CA PHE A 236 -10.17 15.26 9.29
C PHE A 236 -10.51 13.77 9.35
N GLU A 237 -9.51 12.89 9.24
CA GLU A 237 -9.75 11.44 9.23
C GLU A 237 -10.39 10.94 10.52
N ARG A 238 -10.00 11.50 11.67
CA ARG A 238 -10.61 11.14 12.96
C ARG A 238 -12.09 11.51 13.00
N ALA A 239 -12.43 12.74 12.60
CA ALA A 239 -13.82 13.20 12.55
C ALA A 239 -14.63 12.40 11.53
N TYR A 240 -14.07 12.17 10.34
CA TYR A 240 -14.72 11.45 9.25
C TYR A 240 -14.97 9.97 9.62
N ARG A 241 -13.98 9.27 10.18
CA ARG A 241 -14.10 7.87 10.62
C ARG A 241 -15.10 7.68 11.75
N ALA A 242 -15.23 8.66 12.66
CA ALA A 242 -16.24 8.61 13.71
C ALA A 242 -17.66 8.52 13.11
N GLU A 243 -17.93 9.27 12.04
CA GLU A 243 -19.20 9.23 11.33
C GLU A 243 -19.32 8.00 10.40
N MET A 244 -18.22 7.48 9.84
CA MET A 244 -18.27 6.23 9.06
C MET A 244 -18.74 5.03 9.91
N LYS A 245 -18.38 4.99 11.20
CA LYS A 245 -18.72 3.88 12.10
C LYS A 245 -20.24 3.74 12.35
N ALA A 246 -20.99 4.84 12.30
CA ALA A 246 -22.42 4.85 12.60
C ALA A 246 -23.29 4.30 11.44
N ALA A 247 -22.83 4.41 10.19
CA ALA A 247 -23.49 3.88 8.99
C ALA A 247 -25.00 4.20 8.85
N THR A 248 -25.47 5.34 9.39
CA THR A 248 -26.86 5.81 9.26
C THR A 248 -26.97 6.89 8.17
N PRO A 249 -28.14 7.10 7.55
CA PRO A 249 -28.34 8.20 6.58
C PRO A 249 -27.95 9.58 7.14
N ALA A 250 -28.23 9.82 8.43
CA ALA A 250 -27.82 11.05 9.12
C ALA A 250 -26.29 11.19 9.23
N SER A 251 -25.56 10.08 9.40
CA SER A 251 -24.09 10.07 9.39
C SER A 251 -23.53 10.37 8.00
N GLU A 252 -24.19 9.95 6.92
CA GLU A 252 -23.76 10.26 5.55
C GLU A 252 -23.89 11.75 5.23
N SER A 253 -24.99 12.38 5.66
CA SER A 253 -25.16 13.83 5.58
C SER A 253 -24.07 14.57 6.34
N ARG A 254 -23.75 14.13 7.57
CA ARG A 254 -22.65 14.71 8.35
C ARG A 254 -21.29 14.55 7.68
N ARG A 255 -21.02 13.41 7.02
CA ARG A 255 -19.80 13.22 6.23
C ARG A 255 -19.73 14.21 5.07
N ALA A 256 -20.83 14.44 4.36
CA ALA A 256 -20.89 15.47 3.32
C ALA A 256 -20.63 16.88 3.88
N ASP A 257 -21.16 17.19 5.07
CA ASP A 257 -20.90 18.47 5.73
C ASP A 257 -19.43 18.62 6.16
N ILE A 258 -18.79 17.56 6.67
CA ILE A 258 -17.34 17.55 6.95
C ILE A 258 -16.52 17.86 5.69
N LEU A 259 -16.91 17.33 4.52
CA LEU A 259 -16.23 17.61 3.25
C LEU A 259 -16.32 19.10 2.88
N ARG A 260 -17.50 19.71 3.07
CA ARG A 260 -17.76 21.12 2.77
C ARG A 260 -16.99 22.08 3.69
N LEU A 261 -16.62 21.64 4.89
CA LEU A 261 -15.80 22.44 5.81
C LEU A 261 -14.34 22.54 5.39
N VAL A 262 -13.88 21.74 4.41
CA VAL A 262 -12.50 21.76 3.90
C VAL A 262 -12.42 22.71 2.69
N PRO A 263 -11.74 23.88 2.81
CA PRO A 263 -11.58 24.80 1.69
C PRO A 263 -10.73 24.19 0.56
N LEU A 264 -11.04 24.53 -0.70
CA LEU A 264 -10.38 23.98 -1.88
C LEU A 264 -8.86 24.25 -1.91
N ASP A 265 -8.44 25.42 -1.45
CA ASP A 265 -7.04 25.85 -1.36
C ASP A 265 -6.25 25.10 -0.28
N ARG A 266 -6.94 24.52 0.70
CA ARG A 266 -6.34 23.83 1.85
C ARG A 266 -6.29 22.32 1.68
N ILE A 267 -6.90 21.73 0.65
CA ILE A 267 -6.97 20.28 0.44
C ILE A 267 -5.57 19.66 0.41
N THR A 268 -4.67 20.16 -0.44
CA THR A 268 -3.31 19.61 -0.58
C THR A 268 -2.46 19.82 0.68
N THR A 269 -2.73 20.88 1.45
CA THR A 269 -2.02 21.18 2.70
C THR A 269 -2.51 20.33 3.85
N ILE A 270 -3.83 20.17 4.00
CA ILE A 270 -4.46 19.34 5.04
C ILE A 270 -4.07 17.87 4.82
N PHE A 271 -4.10 17.42 3.57
CA PHE A 271 -3.79 16.04 3.20
C PHE A 271 -2.33 15.84 2.75
N ALA A 272 -1.39 16.68 3.20
CA ALA A 272 0.02 16.56 2.82
C ALA A 272 0.65 15.19 3.15
N GLY A 273 0.11 14.48 4.17
CA GLY A 273 0.53 13.12 4.53
C GLY A 273 -0.05 11.99 3.66
N GLY A 274 -0.95 12.33 2.74
CA GLY A 274 -1.83 11.39 2.03
C GLY A 274 -3.16 11.19 2.76
N ILE A 275 -4.09 10.51 2.08
CA ILE A 275 -5.40 10.12 2.60
C ILE A 275 -5.45 8.61 2.67
N ASP A 276 -5.96 8.06 3.75
CA ASP A 276 -6.15 6.61 3.87
C ASP A 276 -7.05 6.03 2.75
N PRO A 277 -6.72 4.86 2.17
CA PRO A 277 -7.47 4.27 1.06
C PRO A 277 -8.96 4.03 1.34
N ASP A 278 -9.33 3.65 2.57
CA ASP A 278 -10.72 3.39 2.95
C ASP A 278 -11.50 4.71 3.01
N VAL A 279 -10.88 5.72 3.61
CA VAL A 279 -11.45 7.06 3.74
C VAL A 279 -11.60 7.69 2.36
N LEU A 280 -10.58 7.61 1.51
CA LEU A 280 -10.64 8.13 0.13
C LEU A 280 -11.83 7.54 -0.65
N ALA A 281 -12.04 6.24 -0.56
CA ALA A 281 -13.12 5.57 -1.28
C ALA A 281 -14.52 6.02 -0.81
N ASP A 282 -14.72 6.17 0.50
CA ASP A 282 -15.98 6.66 1.05
C ASP A 282 -16.17 8.16 0.75
N VAL A 283 -15.12 8.97 0.85
CA VAL A 283 -15.13 10.41 0.51
C VAL A 283 -15.62 10.64 -0.91
N VAL A 284 -15.07 9.93 -1.90
CA VAL A 284 -15.51 10.09 -3.30
C VAL A 284 -16.95 9.63 -3.46
N THR A 285 -17.33 8.52 -2.84
CA THR A 285 -18.70 8.00 -2.87
C THR A 285 -19.70 9.01 -2.30
N ILE A 286 -19.43 9.55 -1.10
CA ILE A 286 -20.30 10.52 -0.42
C ILE A 286 -20.36 11.84 -1.19
N ALA A 287 -19.23 12.29 -1.76
CA ALA A 287 -19.22 13.47 -2.62
C ALA A 287 -20.17 13.29 -3.82
N LEU A 288 -20.19 12.13 -4.46
CA LEU A 288 -21.07 11.85 -5.61
C LEU A 288 -22.53 11.58 -5.21
N GLU A 289 -22.79 10.89 -4.11
CA GLU A 289 -24.15 10.50 -3.71
C GLU A 289 -24.90 11.62 -2.96
N ARG A 290 -24.18 12.44 -2.17
CA ARG A 290 -24.79 13.41 -1.23
C ARG A 290 -24.49 14.86 -1.54
N TRP A 291 -23.31 15.17 -2.08
CA TRP A 291 -22.93 16.56 -2.37
C TRP A 291 -23.24 16.94 -3.82
N PHE A 292 -22.85 16.12 -4.77
CA PHE A 292 -23.02 16.36 -6.20
C PHE A 292 -24.47 16.68 -6.63
N PRO A 293 -25.54 16.04 -6.09
CA PRO A 293 -26.91 16.42 -6.44
C PRO A 293 -27.31 17.83 -5.98
N ALA A 294 -26.66 18.37 -4.95
CA ALA A 294 -26.93 19.70 -4.42
C ALA A 294 -26.06 20.78 -5.09
N ASP A 295 -24.78 20.48 -5.31
CA ASP A 295 -23.82 21.37 -5.96
C ASP A 295 -22.75 20.54 -6.68
N ALA A 296 -22.96 20.33 -7.98
CA ALA A 296 -22.10 19.52 -8.81
C ALA A 296 -20.71 20.17 -9.00
N ASP A 297 -20.66 21.49 -9.18
CA ASP A 297 -19.43 22.20 -9.48
C ASP A 297 -18.48 22.24 -8.29
N ALA A 298 -19.01 22.50 -7.08
CA ALA A 298 -18.22 22.49 -5.87
C ALA A 298 -17.73 21.08 -5.51
N ALA A 299 -18.59 20.07 -5.62
CA ALA A 299 -18.22 18.68 -5.36
C ALA A 299 -17.11 18.20 -6.32
N LEU A 300 -17.23 18.50 -7.61
CA LEU A 300 -16.22 18.11 -8.60
C LEU A 300 -14.92 18.90 -8.46
N ALA A 301 -14.98 20.20 -8.15
CA ALA A 301 -13.79 21.00 -7.90
C ALA A 301 -13.00 20.48 -6.69
N TRP A 302 -13.71 20.04 -5.66
CA TRP A 302 -13.11 19.41 -4.48
C TRP A 302 -12.43 18.08 -4.85
N LEU A 303 -13.11 17.21 -5.60
CA LEU A 303 -12.57 15.93 -6.05
C LEU A 303 -11.38 16.07 -7.02
N GLU A 304 -11.38 17.11 -7.86
CA GLU A 304 -10.26 17.42 -8.74
C GLU A 304 -9.01 17.80 -7.96
N ARG A 305 -9.15 18.62 -6.92
CA ARG A 305 -8.02 18.99 -6.03
C ARG A 305 -7.51 17.84 -5.20
N LEU A 306 -8.34 16.84 -4.94
CA LEU A 306 -7.92 15.62 -4.28
C LEU A 306 -6.85 14.87 -5.08
N ARG A 307 -6.84 15.00 -6.41
CA ARG A 307 -5.86 14.35 -7.29
C ARG A 307 -4.44 14.92 -7.11
N ASP A 308 -4.33 16.16 -6.66
CA ASP A 308 -3.07 16.84 -6.44
C ASP A 308 -2.45 16.48 -5.07
N VAL A 309 -3.15 15.69 -4.25
CA VAL A 309 -2.70 15.27 -2.93
C VAL A 309 -1.52 14.27 -3.05
N PRO A 310 -0.44 14.44 -2.26
CA PRO A 310 0.64 13.47 -2.24
C PRO A 310 0.14 12.05 -1.94
N ARG A 311 0.70 11.06 -2.63
CA ARG A 311 0.32 9.63 -2.48
C ARG A 311 -1.11 9.30 -2.90
N PHE A 312 -1.84 10.21 -3.57
CA PHE A 312 -3.17 9.94 -4.09
C PHE A 312 -3.23 8.65 -4.92
N ALA A 313 -2.30 8.45 -5.86
CA ALA A 313 -2.23 7.23 -6.67
C ALA A 313 -2.06 5.94 -5.82
N ILE A 314 -1.30 6.01 -4.72
CA ILE A 314 -1.11 4.89 -3.80
C ILE A 314 -2.43 4.59 -3.06
N SER A 315 -3.11 5.62 -2.59
CA SER A 315 -4.40 5.48 -1.92
C SER A 315 -5.49 4.93 -2.84
N VAL A 316 -5.44 5.28 -4.12
CA VAL A 316 -6.32 4.74 -5.17
C VAL A 316 -6.05 3.26 -5.42
N ALA A 317 -4.77 2.86 -5.48
CA ALA A 317 -4.34 1.49 -5.74
C ALA A 317 -4.63 0.52 -4.57
N LEU A 318 -4.49 0.98 -3.33
CA LEU A 318 -4.70 0.17 -2.12
C LEU A 318 -6.16 0.07 -1.65
N ARG A 319 -7.11 0.58 -2.43
CA ARG A 319 -8.53 0.64 -2.07
C ARG A 319 -9.19 -0.76 -1.97
N PRO A 320 -10.02 -1.02 -0.94
CA PRO A 320 -10.72 -2.30 -0.81
C PRO A 320 -11.78 -2.54 -1.89
N ARG A 321 -11.91 -3.79 -2.35
CA ARG A 321 -12.92 -4.21 -3.35
C ARG A 321 -14.36 -3.88 -2.98
N ARG A 322 -14.71 -3.95 -1.69
CA ARG A 322 -16.06 -3.61 -1.21
C ARG A 322 -16.40 -2.15 -1.49
N ALA A 323 -15.43 -1.26 -1.35
CA ALA A 323 -15.59 0.16 -1.62
C ALA A 323 -15.59 0.47 -3.13
N SER A 324 -14.85 -0.31 -3.94
CA SER A 324 -14.82 -0.15 -5.40
C SER A 324 -16.16 -0.40 -6.07
N LEU A 325 -16.96 -1.36 -5.59
CA LEU A 325 -18.30 -1.65 -6.15
C LEU A 325 -19.27 -0.49 -5.92
N ARG A 326 -19.34 0.00 -4.68
CA ARG A 326 -20.19 1.16 -4.33
C ARG A 326 -19.75 2.40 -5.09
N LEU A 327 -18.44 2.63 -5.20
CA LEU A 327 -17.88 3.75 -5.95
C LEU A 327 -18.23 3.68 -7.45
N SER A 328 -18.13 2.49 -8.07
CA SER A 328 -18.56 2.34 -9.48
C SER A 328 -20.04 2.67 -9.62
N SER A 329 -20.88 2.13 -8.74
CA SER A 329 -22.31 2.43 -8.73
C SER A 329 -22.59 3.94 -8.57
N ALA A 330 -21.82 4.64 -7.76
CA ALA A 330 -21.95 6.09 -7.56
C ALA A 330 -21.59 6.88 -8.84
N PHE A 331 -20.56 6.45 -9.59
CA PHE A 331 -20.24 7.04 -10.89
C PHE A 331 -21.22 6.65 -12.00
N ASP A 332 -21.83 5.47 -11.91
CA ASP A 332 -22.80 4.97 -12.90
C ASP A 332 -24.19 5.62 -12.72
N ALA A 333 -24.43 6.30 -11.58
CA ALA A 333 -25.62 7.11 -11.37
C ALA A 333 -25.75 8.21 -12.46
N ALA A 334 -26.95 8.32 -13.04
CA ALA A 334 -27.24 9.06 -14.28
C ALA A 334 -26.67 10.49 -14.41
N PRO A 335 -26.69 11.36 -13.38
CA PRO A 335 -26.15 12.71 -13.52
C PRO A 335 -24.62 12.76 -13.41
N ALA A 336 -23.98 11.76 -12.79
CA ALA A 336 -22.53 11.66 -12.70
C ALA A 336 -21.91 11.01 -13.95
N SER A 337 -22.60 10.02 -14.55
CA SER A 337 -22.08 9.27 -15.70
C SER A 337 -21.97 10.11 -16.99
N SER A 338 -22.83 11.11 -17.14
CA SER A 338 -22.84 12.05 -18.28
C SER A 338 -21.89 13.24 -18.11
N HIS A 339 -21.40 13.52 -16.89
CA HIS A 339 -20.61 14.71 -16.59
C HIS A 339 -19.12 14.53 -16.98
N PRO A 340 -18.51 15.41 -17.80
CA PRO A 340 -17.15 15.24 -18.32
C PRO A 340 -16.08 15.23 -17.21
N ARG A 341 -16.18 16.15 -16.24
CA ARG A 341 -15.29 16.20 -15.06
C ARG A 341 -15.37 14.93 -14.20
N ALA A 342 -16.58 14.42 -13.95
CA ALA A 342 -16.77 13.17 -13.21
C ALA A 342 -16.15 11.97 -13.94
N ARG A 343 -16.26 11.90 -15.28
CA ARG A 343 -15.58 10.87 -16.10
C ARG A 343 -14.05 10.97 -16.01
N ALA A 344 -13.50 12.18 -15.99
CA ALA A 344 -12.05 12.39 -15.82
C ALA A 344 -11.58 11.91 -14.44
N ILE A 345 -12.32 12.23 -13.37
CA ILE A 345 -12.04 11.74 -12.02
C ILE A 345 -12.15 10.20 -11.97
N ARG A 346 -13.18 9.61 -12.58
CA ARG A 346 -13.33 8.14 -12.67
C ARG A 346 -12.11 7.47 -13.32
N ARG A 347 -11.57 8.04 -14.39
CA ARG A 347 -10.35 7.54 -15.05
C ARG A 347 -9.14 7.64 -14.12
N ALA A 348 -8.98 8.76 -13.42
CA ALA A 348 -7.89 8.95 -12.46
C ALA A 348 -7.97 7.99 -11.26
N LEU A 349 -9.17 7.51 -10.93
CA LEU A 349 -9.39 6.52 -9.88
C LEU A 349 -9.30 5.07 -10.38
N ALA A 350 -9.17 4.85 -11.69
CA ALA A 350 -9.05 3.53 -12.32
C ALA A 350 -7.62 3.19 -12.77
N ALA A 351 -6.75 4.20 -12.85
CA ALA A 351 -5.30 4.05 -13.00
C ALA A 351 -4.68 3.66 -11.65
#